data_AF-A0A9E2IN45-F1
#
_entry.id   AF-A0A9E2IN45-F1
#
_cell.length_a   1.000
_cell.length_b   1.000
_cell.length_c   1.000
_cell.angle_alpha   90.00
_cell.angle_beta   90.00
_cell.angle_gamma   90.00
#
_symmetry.space_group_name_H-M   'P 1'
#
loop_
_entity.id
_entity.type
_entity.pdbx_description
1 polymer ?
#
loop_
_entity_poly.entity_id
_entity_poly.type
_entity_poly.pdbx_seq_one_letter_code
_entity_poly.pdbx_strand_id
1 'polypeptide(L)'
;MPFRLRSLSIDTWLVVLGLAALVCLSPIGATIAVIAAISIVGLPLTLILAAIPPIFVFLLSARIAHILLALVGVRFWPFSAVLALAALAVVPFIENRRLEANVATLMSGDIDRIAAPPAMTTLAVVTTGGFRRKAECDDFCQRALLKQAVGRILMVKAKAPLSEPDDATEGTMYRLEQRVACPDFDLSDGMNKLAIPGNIRQQGDKSPADLLRLKAASGTCLIVEPATLADADAVLLWGAVTDRNSAREAGLDPFADTVRAERLSFYGRDNGSLVEHYRSTGVTYSPLLPLLLPSYASGYGLKMKPGFLRRTVYEGEAKQYYPAPPLEPFLRKSLGFDLAIGEADQRDTSTEEIIVAALDQPGPIDRAKAKVMADFFEEIHRSKDATTDDAMVAARILEDRRVPVPRNASAPVRKFAGDDPALASR
;
A
#
# COMPACT_ATOMS: atom_id res chain seq x y z
N MET A 1 -8.12 16.80 -63.45
CA MET A 1 -7.61 18.04 -62.82
C MET A 1 -6.55 17.67 -61.81
N PRO A 2 -5.26 18.00 -62.04
CA PRO A 2 -4.23 17.76 -61.04
C PRO A 2 -4.35 18.83 -59.94
N PHE A 3 -4.69 18.41 -58.72
CA PHE A 3 -4.57 19.26 -57.53
C PHE A 3 -3.09 19.61 -57.35
N ARG A 4 -2.66 20.80 -57.80
CA ARG A 4 -1.39 21.37 -57.37
C ARG A 4 -1.53 21.73 -55.89
N LEU A 5 -1.09 20.84 -55.01
CA LEU A 5 -0.79 21.17 -53.63
C LEU A 5 0.26 22.29 -53.65
N ARG A 6 -0.16 23.54 -53.50
CA ARG A 6 0.75 24.65 -53.18
C ARG A 6 1.47 24.24 -51.90
N SER A 7 2.78 24.03 -51.99
CA SER A 7 3.61 23.75 -50.82
C SER A 7 3.50 24.94 -49.86
N LEU A 8 2.77 24.75 -48.76
CA LEU A 8 2.72 25.70 -47.65
C LEU A 8 4.15 25.94 -47.14
N SER A 9 4.50 27.20 -46.85
CA SER A 9 5.81 27.50 -46.28
C SER A 9 5.91 26.91 -44.87
N ILE A 10 7.13 26.64 -44.42
CA ILE A 10 7.39 26.13 -43.06
C ILE A 10 6.80 27.03 -41.98
N ASP A 11 6.77 28.34 -42.22
CA ASP A 11 6.23 29.33 -41.30
C ASP A 11 4.71 29.20 -41.18
N THR A 12 3.99 28.92 -42.28
CA THR A 12 2.54 28.65 -42.22
C THR A 12 2.24 27.37 -41.42
N TRP A 13 3.04 26.32 -41.60
CA TRP A 13 2.91 25.09 -40.80
C TRP A 13 3.14 25.33 -39.31
N LEU A 14 4.14 26.13 -38.95
CA LEU A 14 4.41 26.49 -37.55
C LEU A 14 3.23 27.23 -36.91
N VAL A 15 2.59 28.15 -37.62
CA VAL A 15 1.41 28.86 -37.11
C VAL A 15 0.25 27.88 -36.88
N VAL A 16 -0.04 27.02 -37.85
CA VAL A 16 -1.12 26.02 -37.74
C VAL A 16 -0.86 25.05 -36.59
N LEU A 17 0.34 24.48 -36.51
CA LEU A 17 0.74 23.56 -35.46
C LEU A 17 0.80 24.24 -34.09
N GLY A 18 1.19 25.51 -34.01
CA GLY A 18 1.23 26.27 -32.77
C GLY A 18 -0.16 26.50 -32.18
N LEU A 19 -1.13 26.89 -33.02
CA LEU A 19 -2.52 27.01 -32.60
C LEU A 19 -3.10 25.65 -32.18
N ALA A 20 -2.83 24.60 -32.95
CA ALA A 20 -3.27 23.25 -32.59
C ALA A 20 -2.63 22.75 -31.29
N ALA A 21 -1.34 23.01 -31.06
CA ALA A 21 -0.63 22.65 -29.83
C ALA A 21 -1.22 23.38 -28.61
N LEU A 22 -1.59 24.66 -28.76
CA LEU A 22 -2.23 25.43 -27.69
C LEU A 22 -3.59 24.84 -27.30
N VAL A 23 -4.38 24.40 -28.27
CA VAL A 23 -5.64 23.67 -28.01
C VAL A 23 -5.36 22.33 -27.35
N CYS A 24 -4.39 21.55 -27.84
CA CYS A 24 -4.05 20.23 -27.30
C CYS A 24 -3.58 20.33 -25.84
N LEU A 25 -2.73 21.31 -25.51
CA LEU A 25 -2.21 21.54 -24.16
C LEU A 25 -3.20 22.27 -23.23
N SER A 26 -4.40 22.60 -23.70
CA SER A 26 -5.46 23.16 -22.85
C SER A 26 -6.23 22.05 -22.09
N PRO A 27 -6.96 22.39 -21.00
CA PRO A 27 -7.85 21.44 -20.33
C PRO A 27 -8.92 20.83 -21.27
N ILE A 28 -9.36 21.59 -22.28
CA ILE A 28 -10.33 21.14 -23.28
C ILE A 28 -9.70 20.05 -24.15
N GLY A 29 -8.47 20.26 -24.63
CA GLY A 29 -7.72 19.29 -25.42
C GLY A 29 -7.50 17.97 -24.67
N ALA A 30 -7.13 18.05 -23.39
CA ALA A 30 -6.99 16.87 -22.54
C ALA A 30 -8.32 16.08 -22.40
N THR A 31 -9.45 16.77 -22.28
CA THR A 31 -10.78 16.13 -22.19
C THR A 31 -11.14 15.41 -23.50
N ILE A 32 -10.90 16.06 -24.65
CA ILE A 32 -11.12 15.46 -25.97
C ILE A 32 -10.24 14.22 -26.15
N ALA A 33 -8.97 14.28 -25.74
CA ALA A 33 -8.03 13.17 -25.82
C ALA A 33 -8.48 11.96 -24.99
N VAL A 34 -9.05 12.18 -23.80
CA VAL A 34 -9.60 11.12 -22.95
C VAL A 34 -10.85 10.49 -23.57
N ILE A 35 -11.79 11.30 -24.09
CA ILE A 35 -12.99 10.79 -24.76
C ILE A 35 -12.60 9.95 -25.97
N ALA A 36 -11.66 10.44 -26.78
CA ALA A 36 -11.15 9.72 -27.93
C ALA A 36 -10.49 8.39 -27.53
N ALA A 37 -9.69 8.38 -26.45
CA ALA A 37 -8.97 7.19 -26.00
C ALA A 37 -9.88 6.02 -25.58
N ILE A 38 -11.13 6.28 -25.21
CA ILE A 38 -12.11 5.24 -24.82
C ILE A 38 -12.67 4.51 -26.06
N SER A 39 -12.52 5.07 -27.26
CA SER A 39 -13.07 4.51 -28.50
C SER A 39 -11.99 3.89 -29.40
N ILE A 40 -12.30 2.79 -30.09
CA ILE A 40 -11.38 2.09 -31.01
C ILE A 40 -10.91 3.03 -32.13
N VAL A 41 -11.80 3.90 -32.62
CA VAL A 41 -11.50 4.89 -33.68
C VAL A 41 -10.76 6.12 -33.11
N GLY A 42 -10.97 6.44 -31.83
CA GLY A 42 -10.38 7.61 -31.21
C GLY A 42 -8.97 7.40 -30.63
N LEU A 43 -8.51 6.16 -30.41
CA LEU A 43 -7.12 5.92 -30.00
C LEU A 43 -6.08 6.45 -31.00
N PRO A 44 -6.22 6.24 -32.33
CA PRO A 44 -5.39 6.93 -33.32
C PRO A 44 -5.46 8.45 -33.23
N LEU A 45 -6.66 9.01 -32.98
CA LEU A 45 -6.84 10.45 -32.83
C LEU A 45 -6.12 10.98 -31.58
N THR A 46 -6.17 10.27 -30.47
CA THR A 46 -5.44 10.62 -29.24
C THR A 46 -3.93 10.63 -29.48
N LEU A 47 -3.39 9.67 -30.24
CA LEU A 47 -1.97 9.66 -30.60
C LEU A 47 -1.59 10.87 -31.47
N ILE A 48 -2.45 11.27 -32.42
CA ILE A 48 -2.24 12.47 -33.23
C ILE A 48 -2.26 13.72 -32.34
N LEU A 49 -3.26 13.86 -31.47
CA LEU A 49 -3.36 14.98 -30.53
C LEU A 49 -2.14 15.05 -29.59
N ALA A 50 -1.64 13.91 -29.13
CA ALA A 50 -0.45 13.82 -28.29
C ALA A 50 0.85 14.16 -29.06
N ALA A 51 0.88 13.96 -30.38
CA ALA A 51 2.02 14.21 -31.25
C ALA A 51 2.08 15.65 -31.80
N ILE A 52 0.98 16.40 -31.80
CA ILE A 52 0.96 17.79 -32.28
C ILE A 52 1.91 18.70 -31.47
N PRO A 53 1.79 18.80 -30.12
CA PRO A 53 2.70 19.64 -29.34
C PRO A 53 4.20 19.31 -29.49
N PRO A 54 4.64 18.03 -29.47
CA PRO A 54 6.06 17.73 -29.61
C PRO A 54 6.59 18.03 -31.03
N ILE A 55 5.78 17.78 -32.07
CA ILE A 55 6.16 18.15 -33.45
C ILE A 55 6.30 19.66 -33.59
N PHE A 56 5.37 20.44 -33.03
CA PHE A 56 5.44 21.90 -33.02
C PHE A 56 6.72 22.41 -32.36
N VAL A 57 7.02 21.94 -31.13
CA VAL A 57 8.20 22.37 -30.38
C VAL A 57 9.49 22.02 -31.14
N PHE A 58 9.59 20.82 -31.69
CA PHE A 58 10.76 20.42 -32.48
C PHE A 58 10.96 21.31 -33.71
N LEU A 59 9.91 21.54 -34.51
CA LEU A 59 10.00 22.37 -35.71
C LEU A 59 10.32 23.83 -35.37
N LEU A 60 9.75 24.36 -34.27
CA LEU A 60 10.04 25.71 -33.80
C LEU A 60 11.52 25.84 -33.38
N SER A 61 12.02 24.90 -32.58
CA SER A 61 13.44 24.85 -32.19
C SER A 61 14.36 24.73 -33.41
N ALA A 62 14.03 23.88 -34.38
CA ALA A 62 14.81 23.72 -35.62
C ALA A 62 14.80 25.00 -36.47
N ARG A 63 13.66 25.69 -36.56
CA ARG A 63 13.54 26.97 -37.26
C ARG A 63 14.36 28.06 -36.60
N ILE A 64 14.32 28.17 -35.26
CA ILE A 64 15.14 29.12 -34.50
C ILE A 64 16.63 28.81 -34.72
N ALA A 65 17.03 27.55 -34.56
CA ALA A 65 18.40 27.10 -34.82
C ALA A 65 18.87 27.43 -36.25
N HIS A 66 17.99 27.27 -37.25
CA HIS A 66 18.30 27.59 -38.63
C HIS A 66 18.54 29.08 -38.85
N ILE A 67 17.70 29.94 -38.25
CA ILE A 67 17.87 31.39 -38.31
C ILE A 67 19.20 31.78 -37.66
N LEU A 68 19.52 31.23 -36.48
CA LEU A 68 20.77 31.52 -35.78
C LEU A 68 22.01 31.05 -36.56
N LEU A 69 21.98 29.84 -37.12
CA LEU A 69 23.08 29.30 -37.93
C LEU A 69 23.27 30.10 -39.23
N ALA A 70 22.19 30.57 -39.84
CA ALA A 70 22.25 31.39 -41.04
C ALA A 70 22.96 32.74 -40.81
N LEU A 71 22.92 33.29 -39.59
CA LEU A 71 23.68 34.49 -39.22
C LEU A 71 25.20 34.27 -39.27
N VAL A 72 25.64 33.03 -39.06
CA VAL A 72 27.06 32.61 -39.09
C VAL A 72 27.41 31.93 -40.42
N GLY A 73 26.56 32.07 -41.44
CA GLY A 73 26.80 31.55 -42.79
C GLY A 73 26.45 30.08 -43.03
N VAL A 74 25.95 29.35 -42.02
CA VAL A 74 25.55 27.94 -42.16
C VAL A 74 24.06 27.85 -42.49
N ARG A 75 23.72 27.46 -43.74
CA ARG A 75 22.34 27.37 -44.23
C ARG A 75 21.83 25.95 -44.44
N PHE A 76 22.51 24.95 -43.89
CA PHE A 76 22.14 23.54 -44.07
C PHE A 76 21.13 23.10 -43.00
N TRP A 77 19.89 22.82 -43.42
CA TRP A 77 18.77 22.49 -42.54
C TRP A 77 19.03 21.28 -41.60
N PRO A 78 19.70 20.19 -42.02
CA PRO A 78 20.00 19.07 -41.12
C PRO A 78 20.85 19.46 -39.91
N PHE A 79 21.78 20.41 -40.03
CA PHE A 79 22.52 20.91 -38.84
C PHE A 79 21.59 21.60 -37.85
N SER A 80 20.60 22.35 -38.35
CA SER A 80 19.60 23.02 -37.52
C SER A 80 18.71 22.01 -36.78
N ALA A 81 18.32 20.91 -37.44
CA ALA A 81 17.59 19.82 -36.81
C ALA A 81 18.39 19.13 -35.70
N VAL A 82 19.68 18.83 -35.95
CA VAL A 82 20.58 18.25 -34.95
C VAL A 82 20.76 19.20 -33.75
N LEU A 83 20.96 20.49 -34.01
CA LEU A 83 21.10 21.50 -32.95
C LEU A 83 19.82 21.62 -32.11
N ALA A 84 18.64 21.53 -32.73
CA ALA A 84 17.37 21.51 -32.02
C ALA A 84 17.21 20.27 -31.13
N LEU A 85 17.56 19.07 -31.63
CA LEU A 85 17.57 17.86 -30.80
C LEU A 85 18.52 18.00 -29.61
N ALA A 86 19.74 18.51 -29.84
CA ALA A 86 20.71 18.73 -28.78
C ALA A 86 20.17 19.70 -27.73
N ALA A 87 19.59 20.83 -28.14
CA ALA A 87 19.01 21.82 -27.24
C ALA A 87 17.85 21.24 -26.40
N LEU A 88 16.97 20.44 -27.02
CA LEU A 88 15.86 19.77 -26.33
C LEU A 88 16.33 18.64 -25.39
N ALA A 89 17.54 18.11 -25.59
CA ALA A 89 18.12 17.06 -24.75
C ALA A 89 18.87 17.60 -23.51
N VAL A 90 19.28 18.87 -23.49
CA VAL A 90 20.08 19.43 -22.38
C VAL A 90 19.36 19.33 -21.04
N VAL A 91 18.11 19.81 -20.96
CA VAL A 91 17.35 19.83 -19.70
C VAL A 91 17.08 18.42 -19.17
N PRO A 92 16.55 17.46 -19.98
CA PRO A 92 16.42 16.07 -19.55
C PRO A 92 17.73 15.45 -19.08
N PHE A 93 18.84 15.70 -19.78
CA PHE A 93 20.13 15.14 -19.41
C PHE A 93 20.60 15.62 -18.03
N ILE A 94 20.49 16.92 -17.74
CA ILE A 94 20.90 17.50 -16.45
C ILE A 94 19.97 17.03 -15.33
N GLU A 95 18.65 17.15 -15.51
CA GLU A 95 17.68 16.81 -14.46
C GLU A 95 17.62 15.30 -14.20
N ASN A 96 17.74 14.44 -15.23
CA ASN A 96 17.77 13.00 -15.00
C ASN A 96 19.02 12.58 -14.22
N ARG A 97 20.20 13.15 -14.51
CA ARG A 97 21.41 12.90 -13.71
C ARG A 97 21.26 13.35 -12.26
N ARG A 98 20.59 14.49 -12.03
CA ARG A 98 20.29 14.98 -10.69
C ARG A 98 19.36 14.02 -9.94
N LEU A 99 18.29 13.54 -10.60
CA LEU A 99 17.38 12.54 -10.04
C LEU A 99 18.13 11.25 -9.70
N GLU A 100 18.93 10.72 -10.63
CA GLU A 100 19.75 9.52 -10.43
C GLU A 100 20.74 9.67 -9.27
N ALA A 101 21.38 10.84 -9.13
CA ALA A 101 22.25 11.13 -7.99
C ALA A 101 21.48 11.16 -6.66
N ASN A 102 20.26 11.73 -6.65
CA ASN A 102 19.39 11.70 -5.47
C ASN A 102 18.97 10.26 -5.12
N VAL A 103 18.61 9.43 -6.12
CA VAL A 103 18.28 8.01 -5.91
C VAL A 103 19.48 7.28 -5.32
N ALA A 104 20.68 7.44 -5.92
CA ALA A 104 21.90 6.83 -5.43
C ALA A 104 22.22 7.26 -3.98
N THR A 105 21.99 8.53 -3.63
CA THR A 105 22.19 9.05 -2.28
C THR A 105 21.18 8.47 -1.28
N LEU A 106 19.93 8.26 -1.69
CA LEU A 106 18.90 7.66 -0.83
C LEU A 106 19.21 6.18 -0.52
N MET A 107 19.80 5.47 -1.48
CA MET A 107 20.12 4.05 -1.39
C MET A 107 21.54 3.76 -0.87
N SER A 108 22.44 4.74 -0.88
CA SER A 108 23.86 4.52 -0.49
C SER A 108 24.03 4.14 0.98
N GLY A 109 23.04 4.42 1.81
CA GLY A 109 23.02 4.05 3.22
C GLY A 109 22.39 2.68 3.50
N ASP A 110 21.94 1.95 2.48
CA ASP A 110 21.35 0.63 2.68
C ASP A 110 22.40 -0.35 3.21
N ILE A 111 22.02 -1.12 4.23
CA ILE A 111 22.91 -2.01 4.97
C ILE A 111 22.16 -3.28 5.38
N ASP A 112 22.89 -4.38 5.48
CA ASP A 112 22.41 -5.59 6.14
C ASP A 112 23.52 -6.15 7.02
N ARG A 113 23.34 -6.00 8.33
CA ARG A 113 24.26 -6.48 9.38
C ARG A 113 23.62 -7.58 10.22
N ILE A 114 22.43 -8.07 9.85
CA ILE A 114 21.71 -9.11 10.58
C ILE A 114 22.23 -10.46 10.12
N ALA A 115 23.28 -10.95 10.79
CA ALA A 115 23.88 -12.25 10.46
C ALA A 115 22.99 -13.45 10.90
N ALA A 116 22.18 -13.25 11.93
CA ALA A 116 21.25 -14.25 12.47
C ALA A 116 20.02 -13.54 13.08
N PRO A 117 18.87 -14.21 13.17
CA PRO A 117 17.68 -13.68 13.83
C PRO A 117 18.00 -13.17 15.25
N PRO A 118 17.79 -11.87 15.53
CA PRO A 118 18.07 -11.32 16.84
C PRO A 118 17.04 -11.83 17.86
N ALA A 119 17.52 -12.18 19.06
CA ALA A 119 16.63 -12.47 20.17
C ALA A 119 16.03 -11.15 20.68
N MET A 120 14.71 -11.05 20.67
CA MET A 120 13.99 -9.87 21.17
C MET A 120 12.70 -10.29 21.86
N THR A 121 12.37 -9.61 22.95
CA THR A 121 11.10 -9.84 23.68
C THR A 121 10.07 -8.80 23.27
N THR A 122 10.51 -7.56 23.05
CA THR A 122 9.64 -6.43 22.69
C THR A 122 10.09 -5.80 21.37
N LEU A 123 9.19 -5.78 20.38
CA LEU A 123 9.40 -5.14 19.09
C LEU A 123 8.50 -3.93 18.94
N ALA A 124 9.06 -2.76 18.64
CA ALA A 124 8.28 -1.62 18.18
C ALA A 124 8.14 -1.61 16.66
N VAL A 125 6.97 -1.22 16.16
CA VAL A 125 6.67 -1.04 14.75
C VAL A 125 6.24 0.41 14.52
N VAL A 126 7.10 1.16 13.83
CA VAL A 126 6.88 2.56 13.49
C VAL A 126 6.50 2.67 12.02
N THR A 127 5.31 3.21 11.72
CA THR A 127 4.85 3.34 10.33
C THR A 127 4.16 4.66 10.01
N THR A 128 4.38 5.18 8.80
CA THR A 128 3.72 6.39 8.27
C THR A 128 2.39 6.12 7.60
N GLY A 129 2.11 4.86 7.25
CA GLY A 129 0.95 4.45 6.48
C GLY A 129 0.21 3.29 7.13
N GLY A 130 -1.06 3.10 6.78
CA GLY A 130 -1.82 1.90 7.14
C GLY A 130 -2.88 2.05 8.22
N PHE A 131 -2.81 3.04 9.11
CA PHE A 131 -3.85 3.21 10.13
C PHE A 131 -4.90 4.25 9.74
N ARG A 132 -6.13 3.81 9.45
CA ARG A 132 -7.30 4.69 9.29
C ARG A 132 -7.61 5.45 10.60
N ARG A 133 -7.27 4.90 11.76
CA ARG A 133 -7.39 5.49 13.11
C ARG A 133 -6.27 4.97 14.03
N LYS A 134 -5.73 5.85 14.90
CA LYS A 134 -4.65 5.64 15.92
C LYS A 134 -3.57 4.62 15.50
N ALA A 135 -2.76 4.07 16.40
CA ALA A 135 -1.86 2.96 16.09
C ALA A 135 -2.59 1.69 16.53
N GLU A 136 -3.33 1.05 15.62
CA GLU A 136 -4.08 -0.18 15.92
C GLU A 136 -3.18 -1.40 15.67
N CYS A 137 -3.36 -2.48 16.43
CA CYS A 137 -2.66 -3.75 16.18
C CYS A 137 -3.16 -4.35 14.85
N ASP A 138 -2.34 -4.25 13.81
CA ASP A 138 -2.63 -4.71 12.44
C ASP A 138 -2.37 -6.21 12.23
N ASP A 139 -2.54 -6.71 10.99
CA ASP A 139 -2.35 -8.14 10.67
C ASP A 139 -0.95 -8.66 11.04
N PHE A 140 0.09 -7.83 10.93
CA PHE A 140 1.44 -8.19 11.40
C PHE A 140 1.48 -8.34 12.92
N CYS A 141 1.05 -7.30 13.65
CA CYS A 141 1.00 -7.31 15.11
C CYS A 141 0.20 -8.51 15.64
N GLN A 142 -0.97 -8.76 15.06
CA GLN A 142 -1.85 -9.86 15.47
C GLN A 142 -1.19 -11.23 15.27
N ARG A 143 -0.57 -11.47 14.10
CA ARG A 143 0.13 -12.74 13.81
C ARG A 143 1.35 -12.94 14.67
N ALA A 144 2.14 -11.89 14.87
CA ALA A 144 3.36 -11.97 15.67
C ALA A 144 3.04 -12.29 17.15
N LEU A 145 1.95 -11.76 17.71
CA LEU A 145 1.47 -12.13 19.04
C LEU A 145 0.93 -13.57 19.08
N LEU A 146 0.10 -13.98 18.11
CA LEU A 146 -0.48 -15.32 18.05
C LEU A 146 0.57 -16.42 17.96
N LYS A 147 1.57 -16.20 17.10
CA LYS A 147 2.69 -17.14 16.88
C LYS A 147 3.79 -16.98 17.92
N GLN A 148 3.62 -16.08 18.90
CA GLN A 148 4.61 -15.77 19.93
C GLN A 148 6.00 -15.46 19.35
N ALA A 149 6.04 -14.84 18.16
CA ALA A 149 7.29 -14.43 17.53
C ALA A 149 8.02 -13.39 18.39
N VAL A 150 7.26 -12.59 19.14
CA VAL A 150 7.72 -11.69 20.19
C VAL A 150 6.72 -11.70 21.34
N GLY A 151 7.16 -11.37 22.56
CA GLY A 151 6.30 -11.33 23.73
C GLY A 151 5.41 -10.08 23.78
N ARG A 152 5.89 -8.96 23.22
CA ARG A 152 5.21 -7.66 23.24
C ARG A 152 5.46 -6.90 21.94
N ILE A 153 4.44 -6.16 21.47
CA ILE A 153 4.54 -5.33 20.27
C ILE A 153 4.08 -3.92 20.57
N LEU A 154 4.93 -2.94 20.29
CA LEU A 154 4.62 -1.53 20.42
C LEU A 154 4.28 -0.95 19.04
N MET A 155 3.02 -0.59 18.81
CA MET A 155 2.61 0.05 17.56
C MET A 155 2.73 1.57 17.68
N VAL A 156 3.43 2.20 16.74
CA VAL A 156 3.67 3.64 16.68
C VAL A 156 3.26 4.19 15.32
N LYS A 157 2.43 5.23 15.34
CA LYS A 157 2.04 5.96 14.13
C LYS A 157 2.95 7.17 13.96
N ALA A 158 3.77 7.15 12.92
CA ALA A 158 4.62 8.27 12.54
C ALA A 158 3.95 9.16 11.48
N LYS A 159 4.42 10.40 11.37
CA LYS A 159 4.11 11.28 10.23
C LYS A 159 5.17 11.08 9.15
N ALA A 160 4.77 11.15 7.88
CA ALA A 160 5.74 11.24 6.79
C ALA A 160 6.33 12.66 6.72
N PRO A 161 7.63 12.81 6.40
CA PRO A 161 8.62 11.74 6.21
C PRO A 161 9.07 11.11 7.53
N LEU A 162 9.47 9.84 7.50
CA LEU A 162 10.05 9.14 8.65
C LEU A 162 11.32 9.84 9.13
N SER A 163 11.37 10.11 10.44
CA SER A 163 12.58 10.47 11.16
C SER A 163 13.22 9.22 11.78
N GLU A 164 14.46 9.37 12.25
CA GLU A 164 15.08 8.36 13.11
C GLU A 164 14.22 8.11 14.37
N PRO A 165 14.24 6.87 14.91
CA PRO A 165 13.48 6.53 16.10
C PRO A 165 14.00 7.30 17.32
N ASP A 166 13.07 7.90 18.07
CA ASP A 166 13.35 8.60 19.33
C ASP A 166 12.70 7.83 20.48
N ASP A 167 13.47 7.50 21.52
CA ASP A 167 13.03 6.77 22.71
C ASP A 167 11.82 7.41 23.42
N ALA A 168 11.64 8.73 23.27
CA ALA A 168 10.49 9.46 23.80
C ALA A 168 9.19 9.28 22.98
N THR A 169 9.25 8.64 21.81
CA THR A 169 8.09 8.47 20.94
C THR A 169 7.08 7.54 21.58
N GLU A 170 5.88 8.06 21.82
CA GLU A 170 4.78 7.31 22.41
C GLU A 170 4.10 6.37 21.39
N GLY A 171 3.64 5.24 21.89
CA GLY A 171 2.87 4.26 21.13
C GLY A 171 1.89 3.48 22.01
N THR A 172 1.31 2.45 21.42
CA THR A 172 0.43 1.52 22.12
C THR A 172 1.06 0.13 22.14
N MET A 173 1.37 -0.36 23.34
CA MET A 173 1.91 -1.68 23.59
C MET A 173 0.79 -2.72 23.63
N TYR A 174 1.03 -3.84 22.97
CA TYR A 174 0.15 -4.99 22.90
C TYR A 174 0.90 -6.23 23.40
N ARG A 175 0.26 -7.01 24.27
CA ARG A 175 0.76 -8.31 24.73
C ARG A 175 -0.37 -9.26 25.07
N LEU A 176 -0.07 -10.56 25.09
CA LEU A 176 -1.00 -11.59 25.54
C LEU A 176 -0.70 -12.01 26.98
N GLU A 177 -1.73 -12.06 27.82
CA GLU A 177 -1.60 -12.48 29.23
C GLU A 177 -2.79 -13.33 29.67
N GLN A 178 -2.53 -14.36 30.48
CA GLN A 178 -3.61 -15.12 31.09
C GLN A 178 -4.27 -14.30 32.21
N ARG A 179 -5.58 -14.05 32.10
CA ARG A 179 -6.37 -13.37 33.14
C ARG A 179 -7.74 -14.02 33.29
N VAL A 180 -8.35 -13.81 34.46
CA VAL A 180 -9.71 -14.29 34.75
C VAL A 180 -10.76 -13.53 33.93
N ALA A 181 -10.51 -12.24 33.65
CA ALA A 181 -11.38 -11.39 32.85
C ALA A 181 -10.53 -10.53 31.90
N CYS A 182 -10.91 -10.50 30.63
CA CYS A 182 -10.23 -9.70 29.62
C CYS A 182 -10.76 -8.26 29.56
N PRO A 183 -9.89 -7.26 29.40
CA PRO A 183 -10.32 -5.90 29.09
C PRO A 183 -11.03 -5.89 27.72
N ASP A 184 -11.88 -4.88 27.51
CA ASP A 184 -12.53 -4.68 26.22
C ASP A 184 -11.50 -4.21 25.19
N PHE A 185 -11.50 -4.82 24.02
CA PHE A 185 -10.63 -4.44 22.90
C PHE A 185 -11.38 -4.59 21.58
N ASP A 186 -11.11 -3.69 20.65
CA ASP A 186 -11.62 -3.76 19.29
C ASP A 186 -10.44 -4.01 18.34
N LEU A 187 -10.44 -5.18 17.72
CA LEU A 187 -9.51 -5.53 16.65
C LEU A 187 -10.27 -5.49 15.34
N SER A 188 -9.81 -4.67 14.41
CA SER A 188 -10.25 -4.79 13.02
C SER A 188 -9.39 -5.82 12.31
N ASP A 189 -9.97 -6.52 11.33
CA ASP A 189 -9.21 -7.37 10.39
C ASP A 189 -8.18 -6.57 9.55
N GLY A 190 -8.17 -5.24 9.69
CA GLY A 190 -7.34 -4.32 8.95
C GLY A 190 -7.62 -4.34 7.44
N MET A 191 -7.12 -3.33 6.74
CA MET A 191 -6.96 -3.41 5.28
C MET A 191 -5.53 -3.76 4.87
N ASN A 192 -4.56 -3.66 5.78
CA ASN A 192 -3.17 -3.98 5.51
C ASN A 192 -2.94 -5.46 5.86
N LYS A 193 -3.33 -6.33 4.93
CA LYS A 193 -3.04 -7.76 5.07
C LYS A 193 -1.57 -8.00 4.75
N LEU A 194 -0.86 -8.69 5.63
CA LEU A 194 0.49 -9.14 5.34
C LEU A 194 0.39 -10.30 4.35
N ALA A 195 0.95 -10.12 3.15
CA ALA A 195 0.96 -11.16 2.14
C ALA A 195 2.05 -12.19 2.47
N ILE A 196 1.65 -13.33 3.03
CA ILE A 196 2.55 -14.45 3.34
C ILE A 196 2.46 -15.49 2.23
N PRO A 197 3.57 -15.78 1.50
CA PRO A 197 3.58 -16.78 0.45
C PRO A 197 3.10 -18.15 0.96
N GLY A 198 2.15 -18.76 0.26
CA GLY A 198 1.59 -20.08 0.62
C GLY A 198 0.56 -20.07 1.75
N ASN A 199 0.39 -18.96 2.50
CA ASN A 199 -0.67 -18.78 3.50
C ASN A 199 -1.88 -18.07 2.87
N ILE A 200 -2.40 -18.63 1.78
CA ILE A 200 -3.64 -18.13 1.16
C ILE A 200 -4.80 -18.61 2.04
N ARG A 201 -5.51 -17.66 2.65
CA ARG A 201 -6.72 -17.99 3.42
C ARG A 201 -7.71 -18.71 2.53
N GLN A 202 -8.09 -19.91 2.95
CA GLN A 202 -9.19 -20.63 2.36
C GLN A 202 -10.51 -20.05 2.86
N GLN A 203 -11.58 -20.35 2.13
CA GLN A 203 -12.92 -19.96 2.57
C GLN A 203 -13.26 -20.71 3.87
N GLY A 204 -13.56 -19.97 4.93
CA GLY A 204 -13.81 -20.52 6.27
C GLY A 204 -12.65 -20.35 7.25
N ASP A 205 -11.45 -19.98 6.79
CA ASP A 205 -10.32 -19.72 7.70
C ASP A 205 -10.59 -18.48 8.57
N LYS A 206 -10.36 -18.62 9.88
CA LYS A 206 -10.49 -17.51 10.83
C LYS A 206 -9.40 -16.48 10.61
N SER A 207 -9.72 -15.21 10.78
CA SER A 207 -8.72 -14.14 10.75
C SER A 207 -7.82 -14.17 12.01
N PRO A 208 -6.61 -13.58 12.00
CA PRO A 208 -5.82 -13.36 13.20
C PRO A 208 -6.58 -12.58 14.28
N ALA A 209 -7.43 -11.62 13.90
CA ALA A 209 -8.27 -10.91 14.85
C ALA A 209 -9.30 -11.86 15.49
N ASP A 210 -9.91 -12.75 14.70
CA ASP A 210 -10.85 -13.75 15.20
C ASP A 210 -10.16 -14.75 16.15
N LEU A 211 -8.97 -15.23 15.79
CA LEU A 211 -8.17 -16.12 16.64
C LEU A 211 -7.75 -15.44 17.95
N LEU A 212 -7.42 -14.14 17.93
CA LEU A 212 -7.15 -13.38 19.15
C LEU A 212 -8.39 -13.21 20.02
N ARG A 213 -9.57 -12.98 19.44
CA ARG A 213 -10.84 -12.94 20.19
C ARG A 213 -11.15 -14.29 20.83
N LEU A 214 -10.90 -15.38 20.11
CA LEU A 214 -11.09 -16.72 20.66
C LEU A 214 -10.11 -17.02 21.81
N LYS A 215 -8.83 -16.65 21.67
CA LYS A 215 -7.86 -16.73 22.78
C LYS A 215 -8.28 -15.89 23.99
N ALA A 216 -8.84 -14.70 23.76
CA ALA A 216 -9.39 -13.88 24.85
C ALA A 216 -10.58 -14.56 25.54
N ALA A 217 -11.48 -15.20 24.79
CA ALA A 217 -12.59 -15.96 25.37
C ALA A 217 -12.12 -17.19 26.16
N SER A 218 -10.96 -17.76 25.83
CA SER A 218 -10.30 -18.82 26.60
C SER A 218 -9.43 -18.30 27.77
N GLY A 219 -9.45 -16.99 28.06
CA GLY A 219 -8.75 -16.37 29.19
C GLY A 219 -7.34 -15.85 28.88
N THR A 220 -6.85 -15.99 27.65
CA THR A 220 -5.60 -15.36 27.19
C THR A 220 -5.90 -13.99 26.58
N CYS A 221 -5.85 -12.97 27.41
CA CYS A 221 -6.31 -11.63 27.11
C CYS A 221 -5.28 -10.78 26.37
N LEU A 222 -5.73 -10.00 25.40
CA LEU A 222 -4.94 -8.93 24.79
C LEU A 222 -4.91 -7.71 25.74
N ILE A 223 -3.72 -7.37 26.23
CA ILE A 223 -3.49 -6.20 27.08
C ILE A 223 -2.96 -5.06 26.24
N VAL A 224 -3.59 -3.90 26.42
CA VAL A 224 -3.31 -2.67 25.66
C VAL A 224 -2.91 -1.59 26.66
N GLU A 225 -1.70 -1.08 26.55
CA GLU A 225 -1.17 -0.06 27.46
C GLU A 225 -0.32 0.98 26.71
N PRO A 226 -0.28 2.25 27.16
CA PRO A 226 0.63 3.24 26.61
C PRO A 226 2.08 2.88 26.99
N ALA A 227 3.00 3.07 26.05
CA ALA A 227 4.44 2.84 26.24
C ALA A 227 5.24 3.74 25.30
N THR A 228 6.57 3.77 25.44
CA THR A 228 7.45 4.51 24.52
C THR A 228 8.47 3.59 23.84
N LEU A 229 9.15 4.09 22.81
CA LEU A 229 10.20 3.34 22.12
C LEU A 229 11.36 2.93 23.06
N ALA A 230 11.53 3.62 24.19
CA ALA A 230 12.46 3.23 25.24
C ALA A 230 12.18 1.81 25.80
N ASP A 231 10.92 1.36 25.78
CA ASP A 231 10.51 0.05 26.30
C ASP A 231 10.76 -1.11 25.32
N ALA A 232 11.23 -0.81 24.11
CA ALA A 232 11.45 -1.81 23.06
C ALA A 232 12.94 -2.24 22.96
N ASP A 233 13.14 -3.55 22.76
CA ASP A 233 14.45 -4.15 22.51
C ASP A 233 14.92 -3.87 21.07
N ALA A 234 13.96 -3.77 20.16
CA ALA A 234 14.18 -3.49 18.75
C ALA A 234 13.06 -2.62 18.17
N VAL A 235 13.38 -1.87 17.11
CA VAL A 235 12.45 -1.01 16.39
C VAL A 235 12.49 -1.33 14.90
N LEU A 236 11.34 -1.71 14.37
CA LEU A 236 11.08 -1.85 12.94
C LEU A 236 10.43 -0.56 12.43
N LEU A 237 11.09 0.13 11.52
CA LEU A 237 10.63 1.38 10.95
C LEU A 237 10.31 1.18 9.47
N TRP A 238 9.08 1.47 9.07
CA TRP A 238 8.59 1.20 7.72
C TRP A 238 7.69 2.30 7.18
N GLY A 239 8.05 2.88 6.02
CA GLY A 239 7.21 3.88 5.36
C GLY A 239 7.97 4.93 4.58
N ALA A 240 7.32 6.05 4.29
CA ALA A 240 7.85 7.08 3.38
C ALA A 240 8.93 7.93 4.06
N VAL A 241 10.11 7.99 3.43
CA VAL A 241 11.20 8.93 3.79
C VAL A 241 11.18 10.18 2.91
N THR A 242 10.57 10.07 1.72
CA THR A 242 10.23 11.21 0.88
C THR A 242 8.87 10.98 0.24
N ASP A 243 8.02 12.02 0.22
CA ASP A 243 6.75 12.01 -0.50
C ASP A 243 6.72 13.20 -1.45
N ARG A 244 6.78 12.92 -2.75
CA ARG A 244 6.97 13.91 -3.82
C ARG A 244 6.03 13.64 -4.98
N ASN A 245 6.03 14.57 -5.94
CA ASN A 245 5.07 14.61 -7.03
C ASN A 245 5.13 13.34 -7.89
N SER A 246 3.97 12.80 -8.25
CA SER A 246 3.89 11.81 -9.33
C SER A 246 4.25 12.43 -10.69
N ALA A 247 4.58 11.59 -11.68
CA ALA A 247 4.81 12.04 -13.07
C ALA A 247 3.68 12.94 -13.60
N ARG A 248 2.44 12.65 -13.22
CA ARG A 248 1.24 13.41 -13.61
C ARG A 248 1.14 14.75 -12.89
N GLU A 249 1.55 14.83 -11.63
CA GLU A 249 1.57 16.09 -10.86
C GLU A 249 2.71 17.01 -11.28
N ALA A 250 3.83 16.45 -11.74
CA ALA A 250 4.91 17.23 -12.33
C ALA A 250 4.45 18.05 -13.55
N GLY A 251 3.50 17.55 -14.35
CA GLY A 251 2.92 18.31 -15.46
C GLY A 251 3.98 18.88 -16.41
N LEU A 252 3.91 20.18 -16.68
CA LEU A 252 4.85 20.92 -17.53
C LEU A 252 6.04 21.53 -16.75
N ASP A 253 6.26 21.12 -15.50
CA ASP A 253 7.48 21.48 -14.76
C ASP A 253 8.58 20.45 -15.06
N PRO A 254 9.66 20.82 -15.79
CA PRO A 254 10.75 19.91 -16.07
C PRO A 254 11.62 19.66 -14.83
N PHE A 255 11.63 20.59 -13.87
CA PHE A 255 12.44 20.57 -12.65
C PHE A 255 11.72 19.93 -11.46
N ALA A 256 10.51 19.41 -11.68
CA ALA A 256 9.73 18.75 -10.64
C ALA A 256 10.50 17.58 -10.04
N ASP A 257 10.64 17.60 -8.71
CA ASP A 257 11.12 16.46 -7.94
C ASP A 257 10.05 15.37 -7.94
N THR A 258 10.37 14.26 -8.59
CA THR A 258 9.49 13.09 -8.72
C THR A 258 10.02 11.88 -7.96
N VAL A 259 11.04 12.06 -7.14
CA VAL A 259 11.63 10.97 -6.34
C VAL A 259 10.77 10.73 -5.12
N ARG A 260 10.16 9.55 -5.08
CA ARG A 260 9.49 9.01 -3.89
C ARG A 260 10.28 7.83 -3.38
N ALA A 261 10.55 7.81 -2.08
CA ALA A 261 11.28 6.73 -1.45
C ALA A 261 10.58 6.26 -0.18
N GLU A 262 10.50 4.94 -0.05
CA GLU A 262 10.02 4.24 1.13
C GLU A 262 11.16 3.40 1.68
N ARG A 263 11.27 3.36 3.00
CA ARG A 263 12.36 2.71 3.71
C ARG A 263 11.81 1.67 4.67
N LEU A 264 12.54 0.56 4.74
CA LEU A 264 12.43 -0.45 5.77
C LEU A 264 13.75 -0.45 6.54
N SER A 265 13.72 -0.07 7.81
CA SER A 265 14.86 -0.07 8.70
C SER A 265 14.58 -0.91 9.93
N PHE A 266 15.61 -1.58 10.45
CA PHE A 266 15.55 -2.30 11.72
C PHE A 266 16.69 -1.84 12.62
N TYR A 267 16.31 -1.43 13.82
CA TYR A 267 17.19 -0.99 14.88
C TYR A 267 17.15 -2.01 16.01
N GLY A 268 18.32 -2.42 16.49
CA GLY A 268 18.49 -3.22 17.69
C GLY A 268 19.06 -2.34 18.80
N ARG A 269 18.80 -2.68 20.06
CA ARG A 269 19.36 -1.93 21.19
C ARG A 269 20.73 -2.50 21.58
N ASP A 270 21.79 -1.80 21.20
CA ASP A 270 23.17 -2.11 21.57
C ASP A 270 23.64 -1.14 22.67
N ASN A 271 24.07 -1.66 23.82
CA ASN A 271 24.53 -0.85 24.97
C ASN A 271 23.54 0.26 25.37
N GLY A 272 22.24 -0.04 25.30
CA GLY A 272 21.16 0.87 25.67
C GLY A 272 20.76 1.88 24.58
N SER A 273 21.47 1.94 23.45
CA SER A 273 21.16 2.84 22.32
C SER A 273 20.62 2.08 21.12
N LEU A 274 19.69 2.69 20.37
CA LEU A 274 19.20 2.12 19.12
C LEU A 274 20.27 2.25 18.02
N VAL A 275 20.71 1.10 17.51
CA VAL A 275 21.68 1.00 16.42
C VAL A 275 21.02 0.36 15.22
N GLU A 276 21.16 0.98 14.05
CA GLU A 276 20.60 0.44 12.81
C GLU A 276 21.44 -0.76 12.33
N HIS A 277 20.80 -1.92 12.21
CA HIS A 277 21.43 -3.14 11.66
C HIS A 277 20.96 -3.45 10.25
N TYR A 278 19.78 -3.00 9.86
CA TYR A 278 19.26 -3.20 8.51
C TYR A 278 18.61 -1.94 7.99
N ARG A 279 18.85 -1.65 6.72
CA ARG A 279 18.20 -0.60 5.95
C ARG A 279 18.06 -1.07 4.52
N SER A 280 16.85 -1.00 4.01
CA SER A 280 16.55 -1.14 2.58
C SER A 280 15.67 0.02 2.15
N THR A 281 16.02 0.64 1.03
CA THR A 281 15.31 1.79 0.49
C THR A 281 14.77 1.48 -0.90
N GLY A 282 13.45 1.45 -1.02
CA GLY A 282 12.75 1.34 -2.31
C GLY A 282 12.49 2.73 -2.87
N VAL A 283 12.90 2.97 -4.11
CA VAL A 283 12.78 4.28 -4.77
C VAL A 283 11.96 4.16 -6.04
N THR A 284 10.97 5.03 -6.17
CA THR A 284 10.21 5.22 -7.40
C THR A 284 10.42 6.64 -7.88
N TYR A 285 10.83 6.82 -9.14
CA TYR A 285 11.06 8.15 -9.70
C TYR A 285 10.63 8.20 -11.16
N SER A 286 10.41 9.40 -11.70
CA SER A 286 9.86 9.59 -13.05
C SER A 286 10.74 10.54 -13.87
N PRO A 287 11.90 10.07 -14.37
CA PRO A 287 12.78 10.84 -15.23
C PRO A 287 12.07 11.30 -16.52
N LEU A 288 12.52 12.43 -17.05
CA LEU A 288 12.11 12.93 -18.35
C LEU A 288 12.60 11.98 -19.45
N LEU A 289 11.84 11.87 -20.55
CA LEU A 289 12.38 11.25 -21.76
C LEU A 289 13.57 12.04 -22.31
N PRO A 290 14.45 11.44 -23.14
CA PRO A 290 15.69 12.08 -23.60
C PRO A 290 15.52 13.42 -24.33
N LEU A 291 14.30 13.74 -24.79
CA LEU A 291 13.96 15.01 -25.42
C LEU A 291 12.82 15.68 -24.65
N LEU A 292 12.99 16.97 -24.34
CA LEU A 292 12.00 17.76 -23.63
C LEU A 292 10.82 18.14 -24.54
N LEU A 293 9.91 17.20 -24.68
CA LEU A 293 8.79 17.30 -25.60
C LEU A 293 7.47 17.33 -24.81
N PRO A 294 6.69 18.42 -24.88
CA PRO A 294 5.40 18.50 -24.19
C PRO A 294 4.41 17.55 -24.85
N SER A 295 3.58 16.90 -24.06
CA SER A 295 2.53 16.00 -24.50
C SER A 295 1.49 15.83 -23.38
N TYR A 296 0.84 14.67 -23.29
CA TYR A 296 -0.02 14.31 -22.19
C TYR A 296 0.72 13.41 -21.19
N ALA A 297 0.76 13.81 -19.93
CA ALA A 297 1.09 12.94 -18.81
C ALA A 297 -0.16 12.15 -18.41
N SER A 298 -0.09 10.81 -18.52
CA SER A 298 -1.17 9.89 -18.13
C SER A 298 -0.96 9.36 -16.72
N GLY A 299 -2.06 9.18 -15.97
CA GLY A 299 -2.06 8.47 -14.68
C GLY A 299 -3.18 7.43 -14.57
N TYR A 300 -3.37 6.90 -13.36
CA TYR A 300 -4.41 5.91 -13.07
C TYR A 300 -5.82 6.42 -13.47
N GLY A 301 -6.60 5.53 -14.11
CA GLY A 301 -7.99 5.82 -14.52
C GLY A 301 -8.12 6.73 -15.74
N LEU A 302 -7.21 6.63 -16.73
CA LEU A 302 -7.21 7.42 -17.97
C LEU A 302 -7.20 8.95 -17.77
N LYS A 303 -6.79 9.43 -16.60
CA LYS A 303 -6.66 10.87 -16.34
C LYS A 303 -5.42 11.40 -17.05
N MET A 304 -5.63 12.22 -18.07
CA MET A 304 -4.58 12.91 -18.81
C MET A 304 -4.46 14.37 -18.36
N LYS A 305 -3.23 14.86 -18.25
CA LYS A 305 -2.94 16.29 -18.05
C LYS A 305 -1.83 16.72 -19.02
N PRO A 306 -1.82 17.97 -19.49
CA PRO A 306 -0.66 18.51 -20.20
C PRO A 306 0.60 18.36 -19.36
N GLY A 307 1.68 17.85 -19.96
CA GLY A 307 2.94 17.64 -19.25
C GLY A 307 4.07 17.12 -20.12
N PHE A 308 5.26 17.05 -19.56
CA PHE A 308 6.38 16.37 -20.22
C PHE A 308 6.25 14.86 -20.06
N LEU A 309 6.63 14.13 -21.12
CA LEU A 309 6.68 12.68 -21.05
C LEU A 309 7.76 12.25 -20.05
N ARG A 310 7.34 11.44 -19.08
CA ARG A 310 8.20 10.84 -18.06
C ARG A 310 7.93 9.34 -18.02
N ARG A 311 8.98 8.55 -17.79
CA ARG A 311 8.86 7.11 -17.59
C ARG A 311 9.07 6.82 -16.11
N THR A 312 8.12 6.15 -15.46
CA THR A 312 8.32 5.72 -14.07
C THR A 312 9.32 4.56 -14.03
N VAL A 313 10.31 4.71 -13.15
CA VAL A 313 11.38 3.75 -12.87
C VAL A 313 11.30 3.36 -11.40
N TYR A 314 11.60 2.09 -11.11
CA TYR A 314 11.58 1.49 -9.78
C TYR A 314 12.97 0.93 -9.49
N GLU A 315 13.54 1.28 -8.35
CA GLU A 315 14.85 0.87 -7.85
C GLU A 315 14.74 0.38 -6.40
N GLY A 316 15.70 -0.41 -5.93
CA GLY A 316 15.77 -0.84 -4.52
C GLY A 316 14.61 -1.74 -4.08
N GLU A 317 14.27 -2.74 -4.90
CA GLU A 317 13.12 -3.65 -4.70
C GLU A 317 11.72 -3.02 -4.76
N ALA A 318 11.61 -1.71 -5.04
CA ALA A 318 10.33 -1.07 -5.31
C ALA A 318 9.60 -1.74 -6.49
N LYS A 319 8.28 -1.81 -6.40
CA LYS A 319 7.40 -2.39 -7.43
C LYS A 319 6.31 -1.40 -7.85
N GLN A 320 5.74 -1.64 -9.02
CA GLN A 320 4.71 -0.78 -9.65
C GLN A 320 3.54 -0.41 -8.74
N TYR A 321 3.17 -1.29 -7.80
CA TYR A 321 2.05 -1.09 -6.88
C TYR A 321 2.49 -0.95 -5.41
N TYR A 322 3.76 -1.17 -5.12
CA TYR A 322 4.33 -1.18 -3.77
C TYR A 322 5.73 -0.56 -3.81
N PRO A 323 5.84 0.76 -3.58
CA PRO A 323 7.14 1.44 -3.58
C PRO A 323 8.02 1.04 -2.37
N ALA A 324 7.44 0.50 -1.30
CA ALA A 324 8.16 -0.08 -0.17
C ALA A 324 8.95 -1.35 -0.54
N PRO A 325 10.13 -1.54 0.07
CA PRO A 325 10.77 -2.86 0.17
C PRO A 325 9.80 -3.90 0.76
N PRO A 326 9.88 -5.16 0.32
CA PRO A 326 8.95 -6.20 0.74
C PRO A 326 9.19 -6.56 2.21
N LEU A 327 8.19 -6.29 3.06
CA LEU A 327 8.26 -6.51 4.50
C LEU A 327 8.32 -8.00 4.88
N GLU A 328 7.49 -8.86 4.26
CA GLU A 328 7.42 -10.29 4.62
C GLU A 328 8.75 -11.04 4.46
N PRO A 329 9.48 -10.92 3.33
CA PRO A 329 10.77 -11.58 3.18
C PRO A 329 11.76 -11.16 4.26
N PHE A 330 11.77 -9.89 4.65
CA PHE A 330 12.63 -9.39 5.72
C PHE A 330 12.24 -10.00 7.08
N LEU A 331 10.96 -9.96 7.46
CA LEU A 331 10.48 -10.52 8.73
C LEU A 331 10.82 -12.01 8.85
N ARG A 332 10.62 -12.79 7.79
CA ARG A 332 10.88 -14.23 7.80
C ARG A 332 12.36 -14.57 7.73
N LYS A 333 13.12 -13.96 6.81
CA LYS A 333 14.53 -14.33 6.57
C LYS A 333 15.49 -13.69 7.55
N SER A 334 15.31 -12.39 7.83
CA SER A 334 16.23 -11.63 8.68
C SER A 334 15.85 -11.72 10.16
N LEU A 335 14.55 -11.64 10.48
CA LEU A 335 14.08 -11.73 11.88
C LEU A 335 13.65 -13.13 12.31
N GLY A 336 13.59 -14.10 11.38
CA GLY A 336 13.22 -15.48 11.70
C GLY A 336 11.76 -15.67 12.11
N PHE A 337 10.87 -14.71 11.81
CA PHE A 337 9.47 -14.80 12.22
C PHE A 337 8.67 -15.76 11.34
N ASP A 338 8.08 -16.78 11.95
CA ASP A 338 7.05 -17.61 11.34
C ASP A 338 5.66 -17.05 11.66
N LEU A 339 5.11 -16.28 10.71
CA LEU A 339 3.82 -15.59 10.85
C LEU A 339 2.67 -16.34 10.16
N ALA A 340 2.95 -17.51 9.59
CA ALA A 340 1.95 -18.32 8.93
C ALA A 340 1.01 -18.93 9.99
N ILE A 341 -0.30 -18.77 9.76
CA ILE A 341 -1.34 -19.42 10.56
C ILE A 341 -1.68 -20.71 9.84
N GLY A 342 -1.32 -21.85 10.43
CA GLY A 342 -1.57 -23.18 9.88
C GLY A 342 -2.89 -23.77 10.37
N GLU A 343 -3.24 -24.93 9.83
CA GLU A 343 -4.44 -25.67 10.27
C GLU A 343 -4.44 -26.00 11.76
N ALA A 344 -3.26 -26.27 12.35
CA ALA A 344 -3.15 -26.50 13.78
C ALA A 344 -3.61 -25.28 14.58
N ASP A 345 -3.18 -24.07 14.20
CA ASP A 345 -3.60 -22.82 14.86
C ASP A 345 -5.11 -22.57 14.69
N GLN A 346 -5.70 -23.02 13.58
CA GLN A 346 -7.14 -22.94 13.31
C GLN A 346 -7.95 -23.93 14.16
N ARG A 347 -7.41 -25.13 14.40
CA ARG A 347 -8.06 -26.22 15.15
C ARG A 347 -7.89 -26.12 16.66
N ASP A 348 -6.74 -25.62 17.14
CA ASP A 348 -6.41 -25.46 18.57
C ASP A 348 -7.36 -24.51 19.31
N THR A 349 -8.27 -23.86 18.58
CA THR A 349 -9.25 -22.91 19.12
C THR A 349 -10.64 -23.18 18.52
N SER A 350 -11.26 -24.31 18.88
CA SER A 350 -12.64 -24.62 18.47
C SER A 350 -13.61 -23.58 19.06
N THR A 351 -14.34 -22.89 18.18
CA THR A 351 -15.34 -21.89 18.58
C THR A 351 -16.42 -22.55 19.44
N GLU A 352 -16.84 -23.76 19.06
CA GLU A 352 -17.87 -24.53 19.74
C GLU A 352 -17.43 -24.95 21.13
N GLU A 353 -16.20 -25.47 21.29
CA GLU A 353 -15.68 -25.88 22.61
C GLU A 353 -15.60 -24.68 23.57
N ILE A 354 -15.16 -23.52 23.08
CA ILE A 354 -15.10 -22.30 23.89
C ILE A 354 -16.50 -21.84 24.30
N ILE A 355 -17.46 -21.88 23.38
CA ILE A 355 -18.86 -21.52 23.68
C ILE A 355 -19.43 -22.50 24.70
N VAL A 356 -19.30 -23.81 24.47
CA VAL A 356 -19.81 -24.84 25.38
C VAL A 356 -19.20 -24.70 26.77
N ALA A 357 -17.87 -24.56 26.86
CA ALA A 357 -17.19 -24.34 28.13
C ALA A 357 -17.63 -23.05 28.84
N ALA A 358 -17.90 -21.98 28.07
CA ALA A 358 -18.43 -20.73 28.62
C ALA A 358 -19.85 -20.88 29.17
N LEU A 359 -20.71 -21.66 28.50
CA LEU A 359 -22.07 -21.94 28.94
C LEU A 359 -22.10 -22.89 30.15
N ASP A 360 -21.19 -23.86 30.23
CA ASP A 360 -21.12 -24.81 31.34
C ASP A 360 -20.57 -24.18 32.64
N GLN A 361 -19.80 -23.09 32.54
CA GLN A 361 -19.28 -22.38 33.71
C GLN A 361 -20.36 -21.51 34.38
N PRO A 362 -20.59 -21.64 35.70
CA PRO A 362 -21.50 -20.76 36.43
C PRO A 362 -20.91 -19.35 36.58
N GLY A 363 -21.72 -18.32 36.35
CA GLY A 363 -21.31 -16.91 36.47
C GLY A 363 -21.76 -16.05 35.28
N PRO A 364 -21.47 -14.74 35.30
CA PRO A 364 -21.79 -13.85 34.19
C PRO A 364 -20.96 -14.21 32.94
N ILE A 365 -21.59 -14.16 31.77
CA ILE A 365 -20.88 -14.26 30.49
C ILE A 365 -20.21 -12.91 30.23
N ASP A 366 -18.88 -12.90 30.21
CA ASP A 366 -18.13 -11.70 29.88
C ASP A 366 -18.32 -11.30 28.41
N ARG A 367 -17.89 -10.08 28.09
CA ARG A 367 -18.09 -9.49 26.77
C ARG A 367 -17.31 -10.19 25.66
N ALA A 368 -16.14 -10.77 25.95
CA ALA A 368 -15.35 -11.49 24.95
C ALA A 368 -16.06 -12.78 24.55
N LYS A 369 -16.55 -13.55 25.53
CA LYS A 369 -17.37 -14.75 25.31
C LYS A 369 -18.67 -14.40 24.57
N ALA A 370 -19.37 -13.34 24.97
CA ALA A 370 -20.58 -12.88 24.28
C ALA A 370 -20.32 -12.46 22.83
N LYS A 371 -19.15 -11.86 22.54
CA LYS A 371 -18.74 -11.51 21.17
C LYS A 371 -18.47 -12.75 20.34
N VAL A 372 -17.75 -13.74 20.87
CA VAL A 372 -17.53 -15.04 20.18
C VAL A 372 -18.85 -15.72 19.84
N MET A 373 -19.82 -15.71 20.77
CA MET A 373 -21.16 -16.22 20.50
C MET A 373 -21.86 -15.43 19.38
N ALA A 374 -21.80 -14.09 19.39
CA ALA A 374 -22.39 -13.28 18.33
C ALA A 374 -21.74 -13.53 16.96
N ASP A 375 -20.42 -13.63 16.91
CA ASP A 375 -19.63 -13.89 15.71
C ASP A 375 -19.97 -15.31 15.15
N PHE A 376 -20.20 -16.31 16.02
CA PHE A 376 -20.68 -17.64 15.63
C PHE A 376 -22.04 -17.62 14.90
N PHE A 377 -23.01 -16.81 15.36
CA PHE A 377 -24.28 -16.65 14.64
C PHE A 377 -24.11 -15.96 13.28
N GLU A 378 -23.16 -15.02 13.16
CA GLU A 378 -22.82 -14.38 11.89
C GLU A 378 -22.15 -15.36 10.92
N GLU A 379 -21.31 -16.26 11.43
CA GLU A 379 -20.68 -17.33 10.67
C GLU A 379 -21.70 -18.34 10.14
N ILE A 380 -22.61 -18.85 10.98
CA ILE A 380 -23.69 -19.74 10.53
C ILE A 380 -24.56 -19.07 9.47
N HIS A 381 -24.87 -17.78 9.64
CA HIS A 381 -25.67 -17.02 8.67
C HIS A 381 -25.01 -16.95 7.29
N ARG A 382 -23.66 -16.87 7.25
CA ARG A 382 -22.88 -16.80 6.01
C ARG A 382 -22.53 -18.17 5.43
N SER A 383 -22.40 -19.18 6.28
CA SER A 383 -22.03 -20.53 5.89
C SER A 383 -23.15 -21.22 5.11
N LYS A 384 -22.80 -21.93 4.04
CA LYS A 384 -23.73 -22.83 3.34
C LYS A 384 -23.81 -24.19 4.03
N ASP A 385 -22.73 -24.61 4.69
CA ASP A 385 -22.52 -25.97 5.18
C ASP A 385 -22.60 -26.05 6.72
N ALA A 386 -23.61 -25.41 7.32
CA ALA A 386 -23.79 -25.46 8.77
C ALA A 386 -24.29 -26.85 9.17
N THR A 387 -23.70 -27.42 10.21
CA THR A 387 -23.90 -28.81 10.64
C THR A 387 -24.99 -28.92 11.72
N THR A 388 -25.38 -30.15 12.07
CA THR A 388 -26.28 -30.40 13.19
C THR A 388 -25.65 -29.98 14.54
N ASP A 389 -24.33 -30.12 14.68
CA ASP A 389 -23.61 -29.72 15.89
C ASP A 389 -23.66 -28.18 16.07
N ASP A 390 -23.51 -27.42 14.97
CA ASP A 390 -23.69 -25.97 14.96
C ASP A 390 -25.10 -25.56 15.45
N ALA A 391 -26.13 -26.31 15.03
CA ALA A 391 -27.52 -26.09 15.45
C ALA A 391 -27.71 -26.32 16.96
N MET A 392 -27.09 -27.38 17.49
CA MET A 392 -27.15 -27.69 18.92
C MET A 392 -26.44 -26.62 19.76
N VAL A 393 -25.26 -26.16 19.33
CA VAL A 393 -24.55 -25.06 20.00
C VAL A 393 -25.37 -23.77 19.93
N ALA A 394 -25.95 -23.43 18.77
CA ALA A 394 -26.82 -22.26 18.62
C ALA A 394 -28.04 -22.31 19.55
N ALA A 395 -28.71 -23.46 19.65
CA ALA A 395 -29.84 -23.65 20.57
C ALA A 395 -29.41 -23.45 22.03
N ARG A 396 -28.29 -24.05 22.44
CA ARG A 396 -27.75 -23.86 23.81
C ARG A 396 -27.47 -22.39 24.13
N ILE A 397 -26.94 -21.62 23.17
CA ILE A 397 -26.70 -20.17 23.37
C ILE A 397 -28.04 -19.43 23.57
N LEU A 398 -29.08 -19.76 22.80
CA LEU A 398 -30.38 -19.09 22.89
C LEU A 398 -31.17 -19.46 24.15
N GLU A 399 -30.98 -20.68 24.67
CA GLU A 399 -31.59 -21.14 25.91
C GLU A 399 -30.95 -20.48 27.16
N ASP A 400 -29.69 -20.04 27.06
CA ASP A 400 -28.98 -19.42 28.19
C ASP A 400 -29.39 -17.96 28.41
N ARG A 401 -30.14 -17.72 29.49
CA ARG A 401 -30.66 -16.40 29.89
C ARG A 401 -29.57 -15.36 30.16
N ARG A 402 -28.31 -15.77 30.34
CA ARG A 402 -27.18 -14.86 30.56
C ARG A 402 -26.69 -14.23 29.26
N VAL A 403 -27.00 -14.83 28.11
CA VAL A 403 -26.54 -14.36 26.80
C VAL A 403 -27.61 -13.44 26.19
N PRO A 404 -27.29 -12.18 25.85
CA PRO A 404 -28.21 -11.34 25.11
C PRO A 404 -28.45 -11.91 23.71
N VAL A 405 -29.70 -11.95 23.26
CA VAL A 405 -30.09 -12.52 21.96
C VAL A 405 -29.28 -11.85 20.82
N PRO A 406 -28.48 -12.61 20.07
CA PRO A 406 -27.68 -12.06 18.97
C PRO A 406 -28.57 -11.51 17.85
N ARG A 407 -28.12 -10.45 17.17
CA ARG A 407 -28.88 -9.81 16.05
C ARG A 407 -29.24 -10.79 14.94
N ASN A 408 -28.38 -11.78 14.68
CA ASN A 408 -28.56 -12.77 13.62
C ASN A 408 -29.13 -14.11 14.13
N ALA A 409 -29.71 -14.15 15.34
CA ALA A 409 -30.29 -15.35 15.93
C ALA A 409 -31.35 -16.05 15.05
N SER A 410 -32.06 -15.28 14.22
CA SER A 410 -33.07 -15.83 13.31
C SER A 410 -32.51 -16.67 12.16
N ALA A 411 -31.21 -16.53 11.82
CA ALA A 411 -30.59 -17.23 10.71
C ALA A 411 -30.45 -18.75 10.95
N PRO A 412 -29.81 -19.21 12.04
CA PRO A 412 -29.76 -20.64 12.34
C PRO A 412 -31.15 -21.23 12.58
N VAL A 413 -32.04 -20.53 13.28
CA VAL A 413 -33.42 -21.01 13.51
C VAL A 413 -34.14 -21.27 12.18
N ARG A 414 -34.05 -20.36 11.20
CA ARG A 414 -34.66 -20.59 9.87
C ARG A 414 -33.97 -21.70 9.09
N LYS A 415 -32.65 -21.80 9.18
CA LYS A 415 -31.85 -22.77 8.43
C LYS A 415 -32.15 -24.20 8.91
N PHE A 416 -32.18 -24.41 10.23
CA PHE A 416 -32.37 -25.73 10.83
C PHE A 416 -33.84 -26.13 11.04
N ALA A 417 -34.77 -25.17 11.10
CA ALA A 417 -36.21 -25.47 11.12
C ALA A 417 -36.72 -26.19 9.86
N GLY A 418 -35.99 -26.09 8.74
CA GLY A 418 -36.27 -26.84 7.51
C GLY A 418 -35.81 -28.29 7.56
N ASP A 419 -34.76 -28.60 8.35
CA ASP A 419 -34.09 -29.89 8.38
C ASP A 419 -34.49 -30.76 9.59
N ASP A 420 -34.88 -30.15 10.72
CA ASP A 420 -35.46 -30.84 11.88
C ASP A 420 -36.49 -29.95 12.62
N PRO A 421 -37.81 -30.24 12.49
CA PRO A 421 -38.86 -29.45 13.13
C PRO A 421 -38.80 -29.44 14.67
N ALA A 422 -38.17 -30.44 15.30
CA ALA A 422 -38.07 -30.51 16.75
C ALA A 422 -37.13 -29.44 17.32
N LEU A 423 -36.07 -29.09 16.57
CA LEU A 423 -35.14 -28.00 16.91
C LEU A 423 -35.78 -26.61 16.77
N ALA A 424 -36.81 -26.45 15.94
CA ALA A 424 -37.52 -25.18 15.76
C ALA A 424 -38.50 -24.84 16.90
N SER A 425 -38.83 -25.82 17.74
CA SER A 425 -39.84 -25.72 18.79
C SER A 425 -39.27 -25.47 20.20
N ARG A 426 -37.95 -25.58 20.34
CA ARG A 426 -37.18 -25.19 21.53
C ARG A 426 -36.72 -23.75 21.37
#